data_AF-A0A8H6S916-F1
#
_entry.id   AF-A0A8H6S916-F1
#
_cell.length_a   1.000
_cell.length_b   1.000
_cell.length_c   1.000
_cell.angle_alpha   90.00
_cell.angle_beta   90.00
_cell.angle_gamma   90.00
#
_symmetry.space_group_name_H-M   'P 1'
#
loop_
_entity.id
_entity.type
_entity.pdbx_description
1 polymer ?
#
loop_
_entity_poly.entity_id
_entity_poly.type
_entity_poly.pdbx_seq_one_letter_code
_entity_poly.pdbx_strand_id
1 'polypeptide(L)'
;MATSFKYHDFTPVLPRRKRKPAQRPQLLTLVKQAAEELNKQDWNASCQRLLQDRLDALSVPPTKIVCLGLGSPCASANSRAQLAFLLELCKTTAIEHAQVALYDPVFSQEDAALFEQLGLTLLADKLASRFSPSSYPSSSFCLLRTAGIHSTAQQYYGCRIVI
;
A
#
# COMPACT_ATOMS: atom_id res chain seq x y z
N MET A 1 -36.94 38.05 -52.16
CA MET A 1 -36.19 38.41 -50.93
C MET A 1 -35.20 37.29 -50.66
N ALA A 2 -33.96 37.39 -51.15
CA ALA A 2 -32.94 36.33 -51.00
C ALA A 2 -32.10 36.59 -49.75
N THR A 3 -32.22 35.72 -48.75
CA THR A 3 -31.41 35.77 -47.52
C THR A 3 -30.05 35.12 -47.78
N SER A 4 -29.00 35.94 -47.87
CA SER A 4 -27.63 35.46 -47.98
C SER A 4 -27.15 34.94 -46.62
N PHE A 5 -26.86 33.65 -46.54
CA PHE A 5 -26.22 33.04 -45.37
C PHE A 5 -24.75 33.45 -45.32
N LYS A 6 -24.36 34.22 -44.30
CA LYS A 6 -22.95 34.54 -44.04
C LYS A 6 -22.30 33.37 -43.32
N TYR A 7 -21.38 32.69 -44.00
CA TYR A 7 -20.45 31.77 -43.35
C TYR A 7 -19.48 32.60 -42.49
N HIS A 8 -19.37 32.25 -41.21
CA HIS A 8 -18.30 32.75 -40.35
C HIS A 8 -17.00 32.02 -40.71
N ASP A 9 -15.88 32.75 -40.64
CA ASP A 9 -14.56 32.21 -40.94
C ASP A 9 -14.28 30.96 -40.10
N PHE A 10 -13.93 29.87 -40.80
CA PHE A 10 -13.54 28.62 -40.19
C PHE A 10 -12.30 28.84 -39.33
N THR A 11 -12.42 28.66 -38.02
CA THR A 11 -11.28 28.79 -37.11
C THR A 11 -10.46 27.51 -37.18
N PRO A 12 -9.23 27.52 -37.74
CA PRO A 12 -8.44 26.31 -37.85
C PRO A 12 -8.07 25.80 -36.45
N VAL A 13 -8.34 24.51 -36.19
CA VAL A 13 -7.94 23.85 -34.95
C VAL A 13 -6.42 23.84 -34.88
N LEU A 14 -5.84 24.62 -33.96
CA LEU A 14 -4.41 24.64 -33.75
C LEU A 14 -3.90 23.23 -33.45
N PRO A 15 -2.76 22.82 -34.02
CA PRO A 15 -2.19 21.50 -33.79
C PRO A 15 -2.01 21.29 -32.28
N ARG A 16 -2.67 20.26 -31.75
CA ARG A 16 -2.62 19.89 -30.34
C ARG A 16 -1.16 19.69 -29.94
N ARG A 17 -0.59 20.65 -29.19
CA ARG A 17 0.76 20.54 -28.61
C ARG A 17 0.87 19.19 -27.92
N LYS A 18 1.76 18.32 -28.41
CA LYS A 18 2.19 17.08 -27.75
C LYS A 18 2.68 17.48 -26.35
N ARG A 19 1.86 17.26 -25.33
CA ARG A 19 2.28 17.42 -23.93
C ARG A 19 3.41 16.41 -23.71
N LYS A 20 4.55 16.87 -23.19
CA LYS A 20 5.64 16.00 -22.76
C LYS A 20 5.06 14.98 -21.76
N PRO A 21 5.43 13.69 -21.83
CA PRO A 21 4.99 12.74 -20.82
C PRO A 21 5.48 13.25 -19.46
N ALA A 22 4.56 13.37 -18.50
CA ALA A 22 4.91 13.72 -17.14
C ALA A 22 5.88 12.65 -16.60
N GLN A 23 6.96 13.06 -15.94
CA GLN A 23 7.85 12.11 -15.28
C GLN A 23 7.04 11.36 -14.21
N ARG A 24 7.10 10.02 -14.24
CA ARG A 24 6.49 9.19 -13.21
C ARG A 24 7.22 9.47 -11.89
N PRO A 25 6.52 9.85 -10.81
CA PRO A 25 7.15 10.04 -9.51
C PRO A 25 7.77 8.72 -9.05
N GLN A 26 8.91 8.79 -8.36
CA GLN A 26 9.57 7.62 -7.80
C GLN A 26 8.65 6.91 -6.81
N LEU A 27 8.66 5.58 -6.82
CA LEU A 27 7.75 4.77 -6.01
C LEU A 27 7.89 5.04 -4.50
N LEU A 28 9.12 5.21 -4.02
CA LEU A 28 9.37 5.59 -2.62
C LEU A 28 8.68 6.91 -2.24
N THR A 29 8.68 7.90 -3.13
CA THR A 29 7.99 9.18 -2.90
C THR A 29 6.49 8.97 -2.76
N LEU A 30 5.90 8.11 -3.58
CA LEU A 30 4.47 7.78 -3.47
C LEU A 30 4.13 7.06 -2.17
N VAL A 31 5.01 6.21 -1.65
CA VAL A 31 4.84 5.55 -0.35
C VAL A 31 4.94 6.57 0.79
N LYS A 32 5.89 7.50 0.73
CA LYS A 32 6.00 8.60 1.72
C LYS A 32 4.76 9.48 1.73
N GLN A 33 4.23 9.84 0.56
CA GLN A 33 2.97 10.58 0.45
C GLN A 33 1.80 9.79 1.06
N ALA A 34 1.73 8.48 0.81
CA ALA A 34 0.71 7.64 1.42
C ALA A 34 0.83 7.61 2.96
N ALA A 35 2.06 7.61 3.51
CA ALA A 35 2.29 7.68 4.95
C ALA A 35 1.85 9.03 5.53
N GLU A 36 2.14 10.14 4.85
CA GLU A 36 1.67 11.47 5.26
C GLU A 36 0.13 11.55 5.27
N GLU A 37 -0.54 11.03 4.24
CA GLU A 37 -2.01 10.98 4.21
C GLU A 37 -2.57 10.09 5.31
N LEU A 38 -1.91 8.96 5.62
CA LEU A 38 -2.31 8.09 6.73
C LEU A 38 -2.25 8.83 8.07
N ASN A 39 -1.19 9.61 8.29
CA ASN A 39 -0.94 10.33 9.53
C ASN A 39 -1.85 11.54 9.74
N LYS A 40 -2.50 12.05 8.68
CA LYS A 40 -3.52 13.10 8.80
C LYS A 40 -4.84 12.59 9.39
N GLN A 41 -5.07 11.29 9.37
CA GLN A 41 -6.34 10.70 9.79
C GLN A 41 -6.25 10.15 11.22
N ASP A 42 -7.27 10.43 12.04
CA ASP A 42 -7.38 9.90 13.41
C ASP A 42 -7.45 8.35 13.45
N TRP A 43 -7.80 7.74 12.32
CA TRP A 43 -7.80 6.29 12.14
C TRP A 43 -6.44 5.66 12.43
N ASN A 44 -5.34 6.27 11.98
CA ASN A 44 -4.00 5.69 12.16
C ASN A 44 -3.63 5.66 13.65
N ALA A 45 -3.79 6.80 14.34
CA ALA A 45 -3.52 6.90 15.77
C ALA A 45 -4.42 5.96 16.59
N SER A 46 -5.67 5.76 16.18
CA SER A 46 -6.60 4.82 16.83
C SER A 46 -6.19 3.36 16.61
N CYS A 47 -5.76 3.00 15.40
CA CYS A 47 -5.22 1.67 15.11
C CYS A 47 -3.95 1.38 15.89
N GLN A 48 -3.02 2.34 15.96
CA GLN A 48 -1.78 2.20 16.72
C GLN A 48 -2.04 1.98 18.20
N ARG A 49 -2.96 2.74 18.81
CA ARG A 49 -3.36 2.54 20.21
C ARG A 49 -3.93 1.14 20.43
N LEU A 50 -4.86 0.71 19.58
CA LEU A 50 -5.51 -0.60 19.73
C LEU A 50 -4.52 -1.75 19.53
N LEU A 51 -3.51 -1.58 18.67
CA LEU A 51 -2.42 -2.54 18.52
C LEU A 51 -1.51 -2.53 19.74
N GLN A 52 -1.11 -1.36 20.24
CA GLN A 52 -0.28 -1.24 21.44
C GLN A 52 -0.95 -1.93 22.65
N ASP A 53 -2.24 -1.68 22.88
CA ASP A 53 -3.00 -2.31 23.97
C ASP A 53 -2.97 -3.86 23.88
N ARG A 54 -2.98 -4.40 22.66
CA ARG A 54 -2.90 -5.85 22.44
C ARG A 54 -1.51 -6.40 22.62
N LEU A 55 -0.49 -5.65 22.19
CA LEU A 55 0.91 -6.02 22.35
C LEU A 55 1.33 -5.98 23.82
N ASP A 56 0.88 -4.98 24.57
CA ASP A 56 1.13 -4.85 26.01
C ASP A 56 0.47 -5.99 26.81
N ALA A 57 -0.61 -6.57 26.28
CA ALA A 57 -1.26 -7.74 26.86
C ALA A 57 -0.54 -9.07 26.56
N LEU A 58 0.46 -9.07 25.66
CA LEU A 58 1.27 -10.26 25.39
C LEU A 58 2.32 -10.43 26.49
N SER A 59 2.51 -11.67 26.94
CA SER A 59 3.56 -11.99 27.91
C SER A 59 4.97 -11.89 27.32
N VAL A 60 5.09 -11.95 25.99
CA VAL A 60 6.35 -11.84 25.26
C VAL A 60 6.16 -10.84 24.11
N PRO A 61 7.01 -9.81 24.00
CA PRO A 61 6.92 -8.87 22.92
C PRO A 61 7.28 -9.54 21.59
N PRO A 62 6.61 -9.16 20.49
CA PRO A 62 6.93 -9.71 19.19
C PRO A 62 8.29 -9.23 18.72
N THR A 63 8.94 -10.06 17.91
CA THR A 63 10.28 -9.79 17.38
C THR A 63 10.33 -9.79 15.86
N LYS A 64 9.22 -10.19 15.20
CA LYS A 64 9.13 -10.34 13.74
C LYS A 64 7.75 -9.97 13.26
N ILE A 65 7.67 -9.53 12.01
CA ILE A 65 6.41 -9.28 11.32
C ILE A 65 6.41 -10.05 10.00
N VAL A 66 5.30 -10.73 9.71
CA VAL A 66 5.07 -11.36 8.40
C VAL A 66 3.84 -10.73 7.77
N CYS A 67 4.01 -10.10 6.60
CA CYS A 67 2.95 -9.45 5.85
C CYS A 67 2.64 -10.25 4.58
N LEU A 68 1.45 -10.86 4.54
CA LEU A 68 0.96 -11.64 3.40
C LEU A 68 -0.15 -10.89 2.68
N GLY A 69 -0.11 -10.83 1.36
CA GLY A 69 -1.19 -10.23 0.57
C GLY A 69 -1.19 -8.70 0.56
N LEU A 70 -0.01 -8.08 0.54
CA LEU A 70 0.15 -6.62 0.49
C LEU A 70 -0.36 -5.99 -0.83
N GLY A 71 -0.45 -6.77 -1.89
CA GLY A 71 -0.57 -6.29 -3.26
C GLY A 71 0.68 -5.53 -3.73
N SER A 72 0.66 -4.96 -4.94
CA SER A 72 1.81 -4.25 -5.51
C SER A 72 1.76 -2.73 -5.21
N PRO A 73 2.69 -2.16 -4.41
CA PRO A 73 2.84 -0.72 -4.24
C PRO A 73 3.00 0.05 -5.56
N CYS A 74 3.70 -0.53 -6.53
CA CYS A 74 3.86 0.02 -7.87
C CYS A 74 2.50 0.20 -8.59
N ALA A 75 1.61 -0.77 -8.44
CA ALA A 75 0.33 -0.80 -9.17
C ALA A 75 -0.84 -0.16 -8.41
N SER A 76 -0.81 -0.08 -7.08
CA SER A 76 -1.99 0.25 -6.27
C SER A 76 -1.71 1.28 -5.16
N ALA A 77 -2.57 2.31 -5.08
CA ALA A 77 -2.56 3.26 -3.97
C ALA A 77 -2.87 2.58 -2.63
N ASN A 78 -3.75 1.58 -2.64
CA ASN A 78 -4.09 0.83 -1.42
C ASN A 78 -2.88 0.04 -0.92
N SER A 79 -2.12 -0.61 -1.82
CA SER A 79 -0.90 -1.32 -1.43
C SER A 79 0.20 -0.39 -0.91
N ARG A 80 0.28 0.85 -1.42
CA ARG A 80 1.16 1.88 -0.86
C ARG A 80 0.73 2.30 0.54
N ALA A 81 -0.58 2.50 0.77
CA ALA A 81 -1.11 2.83 2.09
C ALA A 81 -0.91 1.67 3.09
N GLN A 82 -1.11 0.42 2.66
CA GLN A 82 -0.84 -0.77 3.48
C GLN A 82 0.65 -0.89 3.83
N LEU A 83 1.56 -0.65 2.86
CA LEU A 83 2.99 -0.63 3.13
C LEU A 83 3.38 0.50 4.09
N ALA A 84 2.83 1.71 3.88
CA ALA A 84 3.06 2.83 4.78
C ALA A 84 2.63 2.51 6.21
N PHE A 85 1.45 1.90 6.39
CA PHE A 85 1.00 1.45 7.70
C PHE A 85 1.93 0.40 8.32
N LEU A 86 2.38 -0.59 7.53
CA LEU A 86 3.34 -1.60 8.00
C LEU A 86 4.64 -0.96 8.51
N LEU A 87 5.15 0.07 7.81
CA LEU A 87 6.35 0.79 8.25
C LEU A 87 6.10 1.60 9.54
N GLU A 88 4.92 2.19 9.71
CA GLU A 88 4.56 2.84 10.98
C GLU A 88 4.45 1.82 12.12
N LEU A 89 3.95 0.61 11.83
CA LEU A 89 3.86 -0.48 12.81
C LEU A 89 5.25 -0.92 13.30
N CYS A 90 6.24 -0.98 12.42
CA CYS A 90 7.62 -1.26 12.82
C CYS A 90 8.13 -0.26 13.86
N LYS A 91 7.76 1.02 13.73
CA LYS A 91 8.13 2.06 14.71
C LYS A 91 7.43 1.83 16.04
N THR A 92 6.13 1.56 16.03
CA THR A 92 5.34 1.30 17.26
C THR A 92 5.85 0.06 18.01
N THR A 93 6.23 -0.98 17.27
CA THR A 93 6.71 -2.25 17.83
C THR A 93 8.21 -2.30 18.11
N ALA A 94 8.96 -1.28 17.68
CA ALA A 94 10.43 -1.29 17.65
C ALA A 94 11.03 -2.52 16.93
N ILE A 95 10.30 -3.09 15.96
CA ILE A 95 10.78 -4.21 15.15
C ILE A 95 11.58 -3.65 13.97
N GLU A 96 12.84 -4.07 13.89
CA GLU A 96 13.72 -3.73 12.77
C GLU A 96 13.17 -4.23 11.43
N HIS A 97 13.36 -3.45 10.36
CA HIS A 97 12.86 -3.80 9.02
C HIS A 97 13.39 -5.16 8.53
N ALA A 98 14.61 -5.54 8.92
CA ALA A 98 15.19 -6.84 8.59
C ALA A 98 14.42 -8.03 9.19
N GLN A 99 13.60 -7.81 10.23
CA GLN A 99 12.71 -8.80 10.84
C GLN A 99 11.30 -8.78 10.24
N VAL A 100 11.08 -7.98 9.18
CA VAL A 100 9.82 -7.91 8.45
C VAL A 100 9.95 -8.71 7.16
N ALA A 101 9.05 -9.68 6.99
CA ALA A 101 9.00 -10.53 5.82
C ALA A 101 7.70 -10.30 5.03
N LEU A 102 7.81 -10.12 3.71
CA LEU A 102 6.70 -9.83 2.82
C LEU A 102 6.46 -10.97 1.84
N TYR A 103 5.20 -11.22 1.51
CA TYR A 103 4.84 -12.10 0.42
C TYR A 103 3.55 -11.65 -0.27
N ASP A 104 3.61 -11.56 -1.59
CA ASP A 104 2.45 -11.50 -2.45
C ASP A 104 2.84 -12.02 -3.85
N PRO A 105 2.07 -12.93 -4.47
CA PRO A 105 2.36 -13.40 -5.83
C PRO A 105 2.33 -12.28 -6.88
N VAL A 106 1.75 -11.11 -6.58
CA VAL A 106 1.63 -10.00 -7.55
C VAL A 106 2.78 -9.00 -7.49
N PHE A 107 3.81 -9.21 -6.66
CA PHE A 107 4.95 -8.30 -6.59
C PHE A 107 5.70 -8.22 -7.93
N SER A 108 5.98 -7.00 -8.35
CA SER A 108 6.81 -6.70 -9.51
C SER A 108 8.29 -6.56 -9.11
N GLN A 109 9.18 -6.50 -10.10
CA GLN A 109 10.59 -6.19 -9.86
C GLN A 109 10.80 -4.78 -9.26
N GLU A 110 9.93 -3.82 -9.60
CA GLU A 110 9.95 -2.47 -9.01
C GLU A 110 9.60 -2.52 -7.52
N ASP A 111 8.63 -3.37 -7.14
CA ASP A 111 8.28 -3.60 -5.73
C ASP A 111 9.45 -4.25 -4.98
N ALA A 112 10.08 -5.27 -5.57
CA ALA A 112 11.22 -5.95 -4.98
C ALA A 112 12.39 -4.99 -4.71
N ALA A 113 12.72 -4.12 -5.66
CA ALA A 113 13.76 -3.11 -5.49
C ALA A 113 13.40 -2.09 -4.39
N LEU A 114 12.12 -1.69 -4.31
CA LEU A 114 11.65 -0.83 -3.21
C LEU A 114 11.81 -1.53 -1.85
N PHE A 115 11.45 -2.80 -1.73
CA PHE A 115 11.54 -3.55 -0.48
C PHE A 115 12.99 -3.74 -0.04
N GLU A 116 13.89 -4.04 -0.97
CA GLU A 116 15.33 -4.11 -0.71
C GLU A 116 15.86 -2.75 -0.23
N GLN A 117 15.47 -1.66 -0.89
CA GLN A 117 15.83 -0.30 -0.47
C GLN A 117 15.32 0.04 0.94
N LEU A 118 14.15 -0.50 1.33
CA LEU A 118 13.57 -0.32 2.66
C LEU A 118 14.13 -1.30 3.71
N GLY A 119 14.97 -2.26 3.31
CA GLY A 119 15.52 -3.29 4.21
C GLY A 119 14.51 -4.37 4.62
N LEU A 120 13.46 -4.59 3.83
CA LEU A 120 12.43 -5.60 4.07
C LEU A 120 12.79 -6.91 3.36
N THR A 121 12.45 -8.05 3.96
CA THR A 121 12.77 -9.37 3.40
C THR A 121 11.62 -9.89 2.53
N LEU A 122 11.91 -10.35 1.30
CA LEU A 122 10.94 -11.08 0.48
C LEU A 122 10.94 -12.58 0.81
N LEU A 123 9.77 -13.14 1.11
CA LEU A 123 9.61 -14.57 1.30
C LEU A 123 9.48 -15.29 -0.05
N ALA A 124 10.12 -16.46 -0.16
CA ALA A 124 9.87 -17.37 -1.27
C ALA A 124 8.53 -18.11 -1.09
N ASP A 125 7.87 -18.46 -2.20
CA ASP A 125 6.56 -19.16 -2.25
C ASP A 125 6.44 -20.33 -1.25
N LYS A 126 7.48 -21.17 -1.16
CA LYS A 126 7.48 -22.36 -0.31
C LYS A 126 7.40 -22.02 1.19
N LEU A 127 7.96 -20.89 1.60
CA LEU A 127 7.93 -20.44 2.99
C LEU A 127 6.61 -19.76 3.33
N ALA A 128 6.01 -19.02 2.38
CA ALA A 128 4.71 -18.40 2.56
C ALA A 128 3.60 -19.42 2.90
N SER A 129 3.66 -20.61 2.31
CA SER A 129 2.71 -21.71 2.58
C SER A 129 2.71 -22.18 4.05
N ARG A 130 3.80 -21.98 4.80
CA ARG A 130 3.90 -22.36 6.22
C ARG A 130 3.12 -21.42 7.14
N PHE A 131 2.84 -20.20 6.66
CA PHE A 131 2.09 -19.18 7.39
C PHE A 131 0.57 -19.25 7.10
N SER A 132 0.08 -20.43 6.69
CA SER A 132 -1.34 -20.63 6.42
C SER A 132 -2.19 -20.43 7.70
N PRO A 133 -3.46 -20.00 7.57
CA PRO A 133 -4.32 -19.68 8.71
C PRO A 133 -4.60 -20.85 9.67
N SER A 134 -4.28 -22.09 9.30
CA SER A 134 -4.41 -23.24 10.21
C SER A 134 -3.26 -23.35 11.23
N SER A 135 -2.19 -22.56 11.09
CA SER A 135 -0.98 -22.70 11.92
C SER A 135 -0.91 -21.79 13.15
N TYR A 136 -1.80 -20.80 13.31
CA TYR A 136 -1.69 -19.81 14.40
C TYR A 136 -3.01 -19.57 15.15
N PRO A 137 -2.97 -19.36 16.48
CA PRO A 137 -4.12 -18.92 17.24
C PRO A 137 -4.58 -17.52 16.81
N SER A 138 -5.88 -17.25 16.94
CA SER A 138 -6.55 -16.01 16.49
C SER A 138 -5.99 -14.70 17.07
N SER A 139 -5.07 -14.77 18.05
CA SER A 139 -4.46 -13.64 18.74
C SER A 139 -3.29 -12.98 17.99
N SER A 140 -2.72 -13.62 16.96
CA SER A 140 -1.54 -13.11 16.23
C SER A 140 -1.88 -12.39 14.93
N PHE A 141 -3.12 -11.91 14.76
CA PHE A 141 -3.63 -11.51 13.46
C PHE A 141 -4.17 -10.07 13.45
N CYS A 142 -3.49 -9.18 12.71
CA CYS A 142 -4.04 -7.87 12.37
C CYS A 142 -4.48 -7.87 10.89
N LEU A 143 -5.79 -7.83 10.66
CA LEU A 143 -6.37 -7.75 9.33
C LEU A 143 -6.55 -6.27 8.98
N LEU A 144 -5.68 -5.73 8.13
CA LEU A 144 -5.85 -4.37 7.62
C LEU A 144 -6.93 -4.34 6.55
N ARG A 145 -8.13 -3.91 6.96
CA ARG A 145 -9.15 -3.45 6.02
C ARG A 145 -8.88 -1.98 5.73
N THR A 146 -8.39 -1.66 4.54
CA THR A 146 -8.41 -0.28 4.04
C THR A 146 -9.87 0.07 3.73
N ALA A 147 -10.58 0.62 4.71
CA ALA A 147 -11.88 1.22 4.46
C ALA A 147 -11.66 2.61 3.84
N GLY A 148 -12.10 2.79 2.59
CA GLY A 148 -12.27 4.12 2.00
C GLY A 148 -11.10 4.67 1.18
N ILE A 149 -10.92 4.15 -0.04
CA ILE A 149 -10.56 4.99 -1.20
C ILE A 149 -11.49 4.54 -2.33
N HIS A 150 -12.39 5.44 -2.75
CA HIS A 150 -13.48 5.20 -3.70
C HIS A 150 -13.09 4.36 -4.92
N SER A 151 -13.54 3.10 -4.99
CA SER A 151 -13.66 2.37 -6.25
C SER A 151 -14.61 1.18 -6.12
N THR A 152 -15.68 1.22 -6.90
CA THR A 152 -16.66 0.15 -7.10
C THR A 152 -16.05 -0.98 -7.95
N ALA A 153 -15.25 -1.84 -7.32
CA ALA A 153 -14.94 -3.20 -7.77
C ALA A 153 -14.20 -3.91 -6.64
N GLN A 154 -14.96 -4.57 -5.77
CA GLN A 154 -14.44 -5.22 -4.56
C GLN A 154 -13.84 -6.59 -4.91
N GLN A 155 -12.58 -6.60 -5.31
CA GLN A 155 -11.74 -7.78 -5.19
C GLN A 155 -10.91 -7.61 -3.91
N TYR A 156 -11.38 -8.25 -2.84
CA TYR A 156 -10.78 -8.15 -1.51
C TYR A 156 -9.43 -8.88 -1.48
N TYR A 157 -8.34 -8.14 -1.63
CA TYR A 157 -7.01 -8.59 -1.21
C TYR A 157 -6.78 -8.07 0.21
N GLY A 158 -7.15 -8.88 1.20
CA GLY A 158 -6.92 -8.54 2.60
C GLY A 158 -5.46 -8.77 2.95
N CYS A 159 -4.72 -7.69 3.18
CA CYS A 159 -3.37 -7.76 3.74
C CYS A 159 -3.45 -8.35 5.16
N ARG A 160 -2.62 -9.36 5.41
CA ARG A 160 -2.56 -10.12 6.67
C ARG A 160 -1.22 -9.84 7.31
N ILE A 161 -1.24 -9.19 8.47
CA ILE A 161 -0.03 -8.98 9.27
C ILE A 161 -0.07 -9.96 10.44
N VAL A 162 0.96 -10.80 10.49
CA VAL A 162 1.23 -11.75 11.58
C VAL A 162 2.39 -11.20 12.40
N ILE A 163 2.18 -11.07 13.70
CA ILE A 163 3.11 -10.48 14.68
C ILE A 163 3.34 -11.48 15.81
#